data_AF-A0A4Q6JG46-F1
#
_entry.id   AF-A0A4Q6JG46-F1
#
_cell.length_a   1.000
_cell.length_b   1.000
_cell.length_c   1.000
_cell.angle_alpha   90.00
_cell.angle_beta   90.00
_cell.angle_gamma   90.00
#
_symmetry.space_group_name_H-M   'P 1'
#
loop_
_entity.id
_entity.type
_entity.pdbx_description
1 polymer ?
#
loop_
_entity_poly.entity_id
_entity_poly.type
_entity_poly.pdbx_seq_one_letter_code
_entity_poly.pdbx_strand_id
1 'polypeptide(L)'
;MSNKIKKQSLLGKTPERKKPTQAKRQRPSNQQQARAQVAQQTAPEVELKKSKTRWYALAAVVLILLITPKPMLITYEKLGMVSQSVFWPGVFGYGANLFDSSLSPRADLSRNTIYLCQDKHKPDTCQKYRVTEQSGFIAAMKKLLID
;
A
#
# COMPACT_ATOMS: atom_id res chain seq x y z
N MET A 1 -42.78 -24.23 -40.01
CA MET A 1 -41.90 -25.01 -40.93
C MET A 1 -42.03 -26.48 -40.57
N SER A 2 -42.11 -27.32 -41.61
CA SER A 2 -42.80 -28.63 -41.63
C SER A 2 -41.96 -29.80 -41.11
N ASN A 3 -42.68 -30.88 -40.78
CA ASN A 3 -42.29 -32.11 -40.11
C ASN A 3 -41.37 -33.06 -40.91
N LYS A 4 -40.76 -33.96 -40.13
CA LYS A 4 -39.92 -35.13 -40.46
C LYS A 4 -40.35 -35.94 -41.69
N ILE A 5 -39.38 -36.38 -42.51
CA ILE A 5 -39.54 -37.54 -43.41
C ILE A 5 -38.28 -38.43 -43.39
N LYS A 6 -38.55 -39.73 -43.21
CA LYS A 6 -37.66 -40.88 -42.97
C LYS A 6 -37.41 -41.65 -44.28
N LYS A 7 -36.16 -42.04 -44.60
CA LYS A 7 -35.81 -43.10 -45.58
C LYS A 7 -34.42 -43.66 -45.16
N GLN A 8 -34.27 -44.79 -44.45
CA GLN A 8 -34.41 -46.19 -44.87
C GLN A 8 -33.90 -46.48 -46.29
N SER A 9 -32.66 -46.97 -46.37
CA SER A 9 -32.19 -47.89 -47.41
C SER A 9 -31.82 -49.19 -46.66
N LEU A 10 -32.73 -50.16 -46.55
CA LEU A 10 -33.05 -51.23 -47.52
C LEU A 10 -31.88 -52.19 -47.76
N LEU A 11 -31.85 -53.21 -46.89
CA LEU A 11 -31.39 -54.59 -47.09
C LEU A 11 -30.49 -54.88 -48.29
N GLY A 12 -29.26 -55.31 -47.99
CA GLY A 12 -28.42 -56.08 -48.91
C GLY A 12 -27.38 -56.95 -48.19
N LYS A 13 -27.77 -58.19 -47.86
CA LYS A 13 -26.97 -59.41 -47.59
C LYS A 13 -26.13 -59.54 -46.28
N THR A 14 -26.76 -60.24 -45.34
CA THR A 14 -26.33 -61.38 -44.46
C THR A 14 -25.05 -62.17 -44.80
N PRO A 15 -24.52 -63.11 -43.95
CA PRO A 15 -24.93 -63.63 -42.62
C PRO A 15 -23.73 -63.59 -41.61
N GLU A 16 -23.73 -63.99 -40.34
CA GLU A 16 -24.15 -65.26 -39.72
C GLU A 16 -24.26 -65.13 -38.18
N ARG A 17 -24.91 -66.14 -37.61
CA ARG A 17 -25.57 -66.23 -36.32
C ARG A 17 -24.79 -67.19 -35.41
N LYS A 18 -24.65 -66.89 -34.10
CA LYS A 18 -25.07 -67.75 -32.95
C LYS A 18 -24.75 -67.12 -31.57
N LYS A 19 -25.77 -67.15 -30.71
CA LYS A 19 -25.90 -66.84 -29.26
C LYS A 19 -25.13 -67.87 -28.37
N PRO A 20 -25.07 -67.83 -27.00
CA PRO A 20 -25.97 -67.15 -26.03
C PRO A 20 -25.38 -66.51 -24.73
N THR A 21 -26.17 -65.60 -24.14
CA THR A 21 -26.58 -65.40 -22.71
C THR A 21 -25.55 -65.44 -21.56
N GLN A 22 -25.41 -64.34 -20.79
CA GLN A 22 -26.03 -64.13 -19.46
C GLN A 22 -25.51 -62.86 -18.75
N ALA A 23 -26.41 -62.26 -17.98
CA ALA A 23 -26.25 -61.03 -17.23
C ALA A 23 -25.42 -61.21 -15.95
N LYS A 24 -24.83 -60.10 -15.44
CA LYS A 24 -24.95 -59.58 -14.06
C LYS A 24 -23.63 -58.94 -13.55
N ARG A 25 -23.60 -57.60 -13.63
CA ARG A 25 -23.25 -56.59 -12.60
C ARG A 25 -21.96 -56.72 -11.73
N GLN A 26 -21.33 -55.54 -11.59
CA GLN A 26 -20.39 -55.04 -10.55
C GLN A 26 -18.90 -55.29 -10.84
N ARG A 27 -17.97 -54.31 -10.79
CA ARG A 27 -17.92 -52.91 -10.31
C ARG A 27 -16.75 -52.18 -11.02
N PRO A 28 -16.67 -50.83 -10.96
CA PRO A 28 -15.75 -50.02 -11.75
C PRO A 28 -14.47 -49.67 -10.97
N SER A 29 -13.36 -49.47 -11.67
CA SER A 29 -12.32 -48.55 -11.21
C SER A 29 -11.51 -48.01 -12.37
N ASN A 30 -11.15 -46.74 -12.25
CA ASN A 30 -10.25 -45.96 -13.10
C ASN A 30 -10.86 -45.36 -14.36
N GLN A 31 -11.70 -44.33 -14.18
CA GLN A 31 -11.65 -43.17 -15.08
C GLN A 31 -12.21 -41.89 -14.47
N GLN A 32 -11.87 -41.59 -13.21
CA GLN A 32 -12.36 -40.37 -12.56
C GLN A 32 -11.29 -39.63 -11.75
N GLN A 33 -10.04 -39.68 -12.20
CA GLN A 33 -8.94 -38.86 -11.63
C GLN A 33 -8.32 -37.87 -12.62
N ALA A 34 -8.73 -37.84 -13.89
CA ALA A 34 -8.14 -36.94 -14.88
C ALA A 34 -8.81 -35.56 -15.00
N ARG A 35 -9.80 -35.21 -14.16
CA ARG A 35 -10.58 -33.97 -14.34
C ARG A 35 -10.66 -33.02 -13.16
N ALA A 36 -9.99 -33.31 -12.04
CA ALA A 36 -10.04 -32.49 -10.83
C ALA A 36 -8.72 -31.77 -10.49
N GLN A 37 -7.77 -31.65 -11.42
CA GLN A 37 -6.49 -30.98 -11.16
C GLN A 37 -6.29 -29.64 -11.89
N VAL A 38 -7.32 -29.09 -12.55
CA VAL A 38 -7.18 -27.82 -13.31
C VAL A 38 -7.74 -26.60 -12.56
N ALA A 39 -8.10 -26.72 -11.28
CA ALA A 39 -8.71 -25.62 -10.51
C ALA A 39 -8.01 -25.29 -9.19
N GLN A 40 -6.79 -25.77 -8.97
CA GLN A 40 -6.04 -25.47 -7.75
C GLN A 40 -4.79 -24.66 -8.09
N GLN A 41 -4.78 -23.41 -7.60
CA GLN A 41 -3.59 -22.59 -7.32
C GLN A 41 -2.82 -22.04 -8.53
N THR A 42 -3.33 -20.92 -9.06
CA THR A 42 -2.47 -19.82 -9.52
C THR A 42 -2.61 -18.66 -8.55
N ALA A 43 -2.19 -18.86 -7.30
CA ALA A 43 -1.72 -17.72 -6.53
C ALA A 43 -0.37 -17.33 -7.16
N PRO A 44 -0.11 -16.06 -7.49
CA PRO A 44 1.21 -15.68 -7.96
C PRO A 44 2.15 -15.89 -6.80
N GLU A 45 2.90 -16.99 -6.82
CA GLU A 45 4.12 -17.11 -6.05
C GLU A 45 5.00 -15.98 -6.58
N VAL A 46 5.12 -14.92 -5.77
CA VAL A 46 6.03 -13.81 -6.06
C VAL A 46 7.43 -14.39 -5.91
N GLU A 47 7.92 -14.99 -6.98
CA GLU A 47 9.28 -15.46 -7.11
C GLU A 47 10.15 -14.24 -6.85
N LEU A 48 10.72 -14.19 -5.64
CA LEU A 48 11.45 -13.06 -5.12
C LEU A 48 12.84 -13.07 -5.74
N LYS A 49 12.91 -12.94 -7.08
CA LYS A 49 14.17 -12.73 -7.79
C LYS A 49 14.87 -11.59 -7.08
N LYS A 50 16.06 -11.87 -6.54
CA LYS A 50 16.95 -10.91 -5.87
C LYS A 50 17.34 -9.86 -6.90
N SER A 51 16.41 -8.93 -7.16
CA SER A 51 16.51 -8.00 -8.26
C SER A 51 17.36 -6.83 -7.81
N LYS A 52 18.31 -6.44 -8.67
CA LYS A 52 19.06 -5.20 -8.51
C LYS A 52 18.12 -3.99 -8.36
N THR A 53 16.88 -4.09 -8.84
CA THR A 53 15.77 -3.16 -8.63
C THR A 53 15.54 -2.82 -7.15
N ARG A 54 15.73 -3.76 -6.21
CA ARG A 54 15.64 -3.46 -4.78
C ARG A 54 16.73 -2.50 -4.30
N TRP A 55 17.94 -2.61 -4.85
CA TRP A 55 19.04 -1.71 -4.51
C TRP A 55 18.81 -0.32 -5.09
N TYR A 56 18.25 -0.21 -6.30
CA TYR A 56 17.85 1.08 -6.87
C TYR A 56 16.70 1.72 -6.08
N ALA A 57 15.69 0.93 -5.68
CA ALA A 57 14.61 1.41 -4.83
C ALA A 57 15.14 1.89 -3.46
N LEU A 58 16.05 1.12 -2.85
CA LEU A 58 16.67 1.50 -1.58
C LEU A 58 17.53 2.76 -1.73
N ALA A 59 18.30 2.88 -2.81
CA ALA A 59 19.07 4.08 -3.11
C ALA A 59 18.16 5.31 -3.32
N ALA A 60 17.02 5.16 -4.00
CA ALA A 60 16.05 6.23 -4.17
C ALA A 60 15.47 6.69 -2.83
N VAL A 61 15.11 5.74 -1.94
CA VAL A 61 14.61 6.08 -0.59
C VAL A 61 15.68 6.83 0.22
N VAL A 62 16.92 6.35 0.22
CA VAL A 62 18.02 7.02 0.93
C VAL A 62 18.25 8.43 0.40
N LEU A 63 18.18 8.61 -0.93
CA LEU A 63 18.34 9.93 -1.55
C LEU A 63 17.23 10.89 -1.11
N ILE A 64 15.98 10.44 -1.06
CA ILE A 64 14.85 11.24 -0.56
C ILE A 64 15.08 11.63 0.91
N LEU A 65 15.55 10.69 1.74
CA LEU A 65 15.83 10.90 3.16
C LEU A 65 16.97 11.90 3.42
N LEU A 66 17.92 12.02 2.48
CA LEU A 66 19.00 13.00 2.55
C LEU A 66 18.58 14.40 2.14
N ILE A 67 17.71 14.50 1.11
CA ILE A 67 17.26 15.79 0.57
C ILE A 67 16.18 16.40 1.47
N THR A 68 15.37 15.57 2.12
CA THR A 68 14.30 16.04 3.00
C THR A 68 14.85 16.50 4.36
N PRO A 69 14.75 17.80 4.72
CA PRO A 69 14.99 18.26 6.08
C PRO A 69 14.19 17.47 7.09
N LYS A 70 14.89 17.02 8.12
CA LYS A 70 14.33 16.19 9.17
C LYS A 70 13.42 17.04 10.08
N PRO A 71 12.25 16.53 10.49
CA PRO A 71 11.47 17.17 11.53
C PRO A 71 12.24 17.19 12.85
N MET A 72 11.99 18.20 13.67
CA MET A 72 12.57 18.36 15.00
C MET A 72 11.48 18.76 15.99
N LEU A 73 11.66 18.40 17.24
CA LEU A 73 10.69 18.71 18.30
C LEU A 73 11.13 19.99 18.99
N ILE A 74 10.28 21.00 18.93
CA ILE A 74 10.54 22.30 19.55
C ILE A 74 9.62 22.49 20.74
N THR A 75 10.20 22.98 21.83
CA THR A 75 9.48 23.43 23.00
C THR A 75 9.49 24.95 22.98
N TYR A 76 8.31 25.56 23.01
CA TYR A 76 8.14 27.00 22.96
C TYR A 76 7.21 27.48 24.06
N GLU A 77 7.48 28.69 24.56
CA GLU A 77 6.79 29.27 25.69
C GLU A 77 6.22 30.64 25.34
N LYS A 78 5.02 30.92 25.86
CA LYS A 78 4.43 32.27 25.89
C LYS A 78 3.64 32.47 27.17
N LEU A 79 3.99 33.53 27.91
CA LEU A 79 3.31 33.93 29.15
C LEU A 79 3.23 32.81 30.21
N GLY A 80 4.29 31.99 30.34
CA GLY A 80 4.34 30.88 31.30
C GLY A 80 3.65 29.59 30.83
N MET A 81 3.01 29.58 29.66
CA MET A 81 2.53 28.34 29.04
C MET A 81 3.59 27.76 28.11
N VAL A 82 4.04 26.54 28.42
CA VAL A 82 5.01 25.78 27.64
C VAL A 82 4.27 24.78 26.76
N SER A 83 4.47 24.87 25.46
CA SER A 83 3.91 23.97 24.46
C SER A 83 5.03 23.29 23.68
N GLN A 84 4.77 22.06 23.25
CA GLN A 84 5.76 21.24 22.58
C GLN A 84 5.16 20.71 21.29
N SER A 85 5.74 21.10 20.15
CA SER A 85 5.24 20.71 18.85
C SER A 85 6.36 20.25 17.93
N VAL A 86 5.99 19.39 16.98
CA VAL A 86 6.94 18.97 15.95
C VAL A 86 6.97 20.01 14.85
N PHE A 87 8.16 20.58 14.64
CA PHE A 87 8.47 21.51 13.58
C PHE A 87 9.12 20.80 12.41
N TRP A 88 8.58 21.02 11.22
CA TRP A 88 9.18 20.57 9.97
C TRP A 88 9.60 21.78 9.15
N PRO A 89 10.90 21.95 8.83
CA PRO A 89 11.35 23.04 7.97
C PRO A 89 10.69 23.10 6.58
N GLY A 90 10.00 22.05 6.16
CA GLY A 90 9.39 21.95 4.84
C GLY A 90 10.42 21.68 3.75
N VAL A 91 9.95 21.19 2.61
CA VAL A 91 10.80 20.82 1.45
C VAL A 91 10.23 21.45 0.20
N PHE A 92 11.08 21.83 -0.76
CA PHE A 92 10.64 22.22 -2.11
C PHE A 92 9.48 23.26 -2.14
N GLY A 93 9.63 24.39 -1.45
CA GLY A 93 8.63 25.47 -1.48
C GLY A 93 7.37 25.22 -0.64
N TYR A 94 7.18 24.00 -0.12
CA TYR A 94 6.28 23.77 1.00
C TYR A 94 6.94 24.41 2.22
N GLY A 95 6.34 25.50 2.71
CA GLY A 95 6.87 26.26 3.83
C GLY A 95 7.00 25.41 5.10
N ALA A 96 7.68 25.97 6.11
CA ALA A 96 7.78 25.31 7.40
C ALA A 96 6.39 25.08 8.00
N ASN A 97 6.19 23.91 8.60
CA ASN A 97 4.92 23.49 9.19
C ASN A 97 5.12 23.08 10.65
N LEU A 98 4.06 23.25 11.42
CA LEU A 98 3.95 22.80 12.79
C LEU A 98 2.86 21.73 12.83
N PHE A 99 3.17 20.51 13.23
CA PHE A 99 2.19 19.42 13.17
C PHE A 99 1.06 19.55 14.21
N ASP A 100 1.27 20.33 15.26
CA ASP A 100 0.33 20.52 16.37
C ASP A 100 -0.62 21.73 16.17
N SER A 101 -0.48 22.48 15.08
CA SER A 101 -1.25 23.72 14.87
C SER A 101 -1.45 24.04 13.40
N SER A 102 -2.62 24.60 13.05
CA SER A 102 -2.90 25.13 11.71
C SER A 102 -2.17 26.46 11.42
N LEU A 103 -1.44 26.99 12.41
CA LEU A 103 -0.63 28.20 12.30
C LEU A 103 0.63 27.92 11.46
N SER A 104 0.99 28.86 10.60
CA SER A 104 2.22 28.80 9.82
C SER A 104 3.41 29.27 10.68
N PRO A 105 4.36 28.39 11.03
CA PRO A 105 5.54 28.81 11.79
C PRO A 105 6.57 29.51 10.91
N ARG A 106 7.10 30.62 11.41
CA ARG A 106 8.32 31.27 10.95
C ARG A 106 9.33 31.14 12.08
N ALA A 107 10.11 30.06 12.06
CA ALA A 107 11.15 29.83 13.05
C ALA A 107 12.40 30.64 12.69
N ASP A 108 12.80 31.55 13.58
CA ASP A 108 14.15 32.09 13.61
C ASP A 108 14.93 31.32 14.68
N LEU A 109 15.45 30.17 14.25
CA LEU A 109 16.15 29.24 15.10
C LEU A 109 17.46 29.83 15.64
N SER A 110 18.06 30.79 14.93
CA SER A 110 19.27 31.49 15.38
C SER A 110 19.02 32.40 16.57
N ARG A 111 17.79 32.88 16.74
CA ARG A 111 17.39 33.77 17.85
C ARG A 111 16.58 33.06 18.92
N ASN A 112 16.44 31.73 18.84
CA ASN A 112 15.56 30.93 19.69
C ASN A 112 14.14 31.54 19.78
N THR A 113 13.62 32.04 18.66
CA THR A 113 12.28 32.64 18.60
C THR A 113 11.50 32.07 17.43
N ILE A 114 10.24 31.75 17.68
CA ILE A 114 9.33 31.28 16.64
C ILE A 114 8.13 32.21 16.56
N TYR A 115 7.81 32.65 15.35
CA TYR A 115 6.64 33.45 15.07
C TYR A 115 5.56 32.53 14.51
N LEU A 116 4.44 32.40 15.19
CA LEU A 116 3.30 31.63 14.70
C LEU A 116 2.29 32.60 14.10
N CYS A 117 2.04 32.48 12.80
CA CYS A 117 1.13 33.34 12.06
C CYS A 117 -0.14 32.58 11.67
N GLN A 118 -1.30 33.22 11.75
CA GLN A 118 -2.54 32.63 11.21
C GLN A 118 -2.52 32.64 9.68
N ASP A 119 -1.99 33.71 9.09
CA ASP A 119 -1.84 33.85 7.65
C ASP A 119 -0.39 34.22 7.30
N LYS A 120 0.20 33.49 6.36
CA LYS A 120 1.59 33.70 5.92
C LYS A 120 1.79 35.07 5.26
N HIS A 121 0.72 35.67 4.72
CA HIS A 121 0.74 36.94 4.01
C HIS A 121 0.48 38.15 4.89
N LYS A 122 0.00 37.97 6.13
CA LYS A 122 -0.35 39.08 7.05
C LYS A 122 0.54 39.05 8.30
N PRO A 123 1.64 39.84 8.32
CA PRO A 123 2.59 39.82 9.44
C PRO A 123 1.97 40.28 10.77
N ASP A 124 0.90 41.07 10.73
CA ASP A 124 0.22 41.58 11.94
C ASP A 124 -0.50 40.50 12.74
N THR A 125 -0.76 39.34 12.11
CA THR A 125 -1.39 38.18 12.78
C THR A 125 -0.36 37.27 13.46
N CYS A 126 0.93 37.58 13.36
CA CYS A 126 2.01 36.75 13.88
C CYS A 126 2.26 37.03 15.37
N GLN A 127 2.24 35.97 16.16
CA GLN A 127 2.58 36.04 17.58
C GLN A 127 3.99 35.50 17.81
N LYS A 128 4.78 36.20 18.62
CA LYS A 128 6.13 35.81 18.99
C LYS A 128 6.12 34.85 20.18
N TYR A 129 6.85 33.75 20.05
CA TYR A 129 7.09 32.76 21.10
C TYR A 129 8.60 32.57 21.27
N ARG A 130 9.01 32.23 22.49
CA ARG A 130 10.41 31.92 22.78
C ARG A 130 10.60 30.41 22.73
N VAL A 131 11.61 29.94 22.02
CA VAL A 131 11.99 28.52 21.99
C VAL A 131 12.88 28.25 23.18
N THR A 132 12.42 27.40 24.09
CA THR A 132 13.16 27.01 25.30
C THR A 132 14.06 25.81 25.03
N GLU A 133 13.62 24.88 24.20
CA GLU A 133 14.35 23.65 23.91
C GLU A 133 14.15 23.20 22.45
N GLN A 134 15.22 22.65 21.87
CA GLN A 134 15.21 22.07 20.54
C GLN A 134 15.74 20.64 20.64
N SER A 135 14.90 19.69 20.29
CA SER A 135 15.21 18.27 20.34
C SER A 135 15.15 17.66 18.95
N GLY A 136 16.06 16.70 18.70
CA GLY A 136 16.29 16.18 17.36
C GLY A 136 15.16 15.32 16.80
N PHE A 137 15.39 14.79 15.60
CA PHE A 137 14.44 13.95 14.86
C PHE A 137 13.87 12.78 15.66
N ILE A 138 14.69 12.11 16.47
CA ILE A 138 14.23 10.95 17.25
C ILE A 138 13.16 11.36 18.27
N ALA A 139 13.34 12.51 18.92
CA ALA A 139 12.37 13.04 19.87
C ALA A 139 11.06 13.44 19.17
N ALA A 140 11.15 14.05 17.99
CA ALA A 140 10.00 14.37 17.14
C ALA A 140 9.21 13.12 16.74
N MET A 141 9.90 12.09 16.26
CA MET A 141 9.25 10.83 15.87
C MET A 141 8.63 10.14 17.08
N LYS A 142 9.32 10.11 18.22
CA LYS A 142 8.79 9.54 19.46
C LYS A 142 7.46 10.21 19.84
N LYS A 143 7.42 11.54 19.77
CA LYS A 143 6.21 12.30 20.08
C LYS A 143 5.07 11.98 19.12
N LEU A 144 5.33 11.97 17.81
CA LEU A 144 4.32 11.63 16.80
C LEU A 144 3.84 10.17 16.79
N LEU A 145 4.64 9.24 17.33
CA LEU A 145 4.30 7.81 17.32
C LEU A 145 3.61 7.34 18.61
N ILE A 146 3.73 8.11 19.71
CA ILE A 146 3.25 7.71 21.05
C ILE A 146 2.07 8.58 21.52
N ASP A 147 1.91 9.82 21.02
CA ASP A 147 0.67 10.62 21.15
C ASP A 147 -0.36 10.19 20.08
#